data_AF-A0A8S4AG97-F1
#
_entry.id   AF-A0A8S4AG97-F1
#
_cell.length_a   1.000
_cell.length_b   1.000
_cell.length_c   1.000
_cell.angle_alpha   90.00
_cell.angle_beta   90.00
_cell.angle_gamma   90.00
#
_symmetry.space_group_name_H-M   'P 1'
#
loop_
_entity.id
_entity.type
_entity.pdbx_description
1 polymer ?
#
loop_
_entity_poly.entity_id
_entity_poly.type
_entity_poly.pdbx_seq_one_letter_code
_entity_poly.pdbx_strand_id
1 'polypeptide(L)'
;MDMDQSFPVNFPVLAFVLSVHLHCHPLAWAAMDSCYDEEGAPSVCMPRFENVAFNRTVVASNVCGSPPEDYCMQTGSTRACHYCDASHPHLSHNASLLNDFHRNEEPTWWQSQSMYYGIQFPKSVNLTLHLGKAFEITYIRLKFYASRPESFAIYKRTEEDGPWLPYQYYSASCKKTYGKDAKGYIRPGDDERTALCTDEFSDISPLTGGNVAFSTLEGRPGAYNFDQSILLQVSIHSTMFNALL
;
A
#
# COMPACT_ATOMS: atom_id res chain seq x y z
N MET A 1 -78.67 -24.15 16.80
CA MET A 1 -79.30 -24.58 15.54
C MET A 1 -80.36 -23.56 15.25
N ASP A 2 -80.02 -22.57 14.44
CA ASP A 2 -80.87 -22.17 13.33
C ASP A 2 -79.99 -21.38 12.36
N MET A 3 -80.21 -21.70 11.10
CA MET A 3 -79.41 -21.42 9.93
C MET A 3 -80.24 -20.45 9.10
N ASP A 4 -79.75 -19.25 8.85
CA ASP A 4 -80.38 -18.37 7.87
C ASP A 4 -79.38 -17.95 6.80
N GLN A 5 -79.75 -18.29 5.57
CA GLN A 5 -79.10 -17.95 4.31
C GLN A 5 -79.68 -16.64 3.79
N SER A 6 -78.87 -15.78 3.17
CA SER A 6 -79.25 -15.10 1.91
C SER A 6 -78.05 -14.42 1.24
N PHE A 7 -77.93 -14.67 -0.07
CA PHE A 7 -76.93 -14.17 -1.02
C PHE A 7 -77.35 -12.77 -1.60
N PRO A 8 -76.87 -12.32 -2.78
CA PRO A 8 -75.62 -11.58 -3.02
C PRO A 8 -75.87 -10.25 -3.79
N VAL A 9 -74.94 -9.29 -3.84
CA VAL A 9 -74.91 -8.33 -4.97
C VAL A 9 -73.48 -7.89 -5.27
N ASN A 10 -73.21 -7.69 -6.56
CA ASN A 10 -71.92 -7.72 -7.22
C ASN A 10 -71.55 -6.33 -7.78
N PHE A 11 -70.25 -5.98 -7.73
CA PHE A 11 -69.48 -5.05 -8.60
C PHE A 11 -69.83 -3.53 -8.61
N PRO A 12 -68.98 -2.61 -9.15
CA PRO A 12 -67.51 -2.60 -9.41
C PRO A 12 -66.80 -1.21 -9.19
N VAL A 13 -65.47 -1.17 -9.45
CA VAL A 13 -64.58 -0.02 -9.86
C VAL A 13 -64.33 1.19 -8.94
N LEU A 14 -63.06 1.38 -8.51
CA LEU A 14 -62.16 2.54 -8.74
C LEU A 14 -60.99 2.44 -7.72
N ALA A 15 -59.75 2.12 -8.13
CA ALA A 15 -58.74 3.00 -8.74
C ALA A 15 -57.74 3.58 -7.71
N PHE A 16 -56.47 3.20 -7.88
CA PHE A 16 -55.21 3.92 -7.57
C PHE A 16 -54.99 4.38 -6.10
N VAL A 17 -53.87 4.09 -5.44
CA VAL A 17 -52.51 4.57 -5.78
C VAL A 17 -51.45 3.56 -5.31
N LEU A 18 -50.58 3.10 -6.23
CA LEU A 18 -49.34 2.39 -5.91
C LEU A 18 -48.34 3.36 -5.28
N SER A 19 -47.81 2.99 -4.12
CA SER A 19 -46.67 3.65 -3.48
C SER A 19 -45.41 3.39 -4.31
N VAL A 20 -44.86 4.43 -4.92
CA VAL A 20 -43.58 4.38 -5.66
C VAL A 20 -42.44 4.36 -4.64
N HIS A 21 -41.86 3.18 -4.46
CA HIS A 21 -40.55 3.02 -3.82
C HIS A 21 -39.46 3.63 -4.70
N LEU A 22 -39.14 4.90 -4.47
CA LEU A 22 -37.93 5.50 -5.03
C LEU A 22 -36.72 4.99 -4.22
N HIS A 23 -36.09 3.95 -4.74
CA HIS A 23 -34.73 3.56 -4.39
C HIS A 23 -33.78 4.65 -4.90
N CYS A 24 -33.63 5.72 -4.12
CA CYS A 24 -32.46 6.59 -4.25
C CYS A 24 -31.29 5.85 -3.59
N HIS A 25 -30.67 4.94 -4.35
CA HIS A 25 -29.32 4.52 -4.02
C HIS A 25 -28.45 5.77 -4.16
N PRO A 26 -27.80 6.26 -3.08
CA PRO A 26 -26.76 7.24 -3.26
C PRO A 26 -25.69 6.57 -4.14
N LEU A 27 -25.65 6.98 -5.41
CA LEU A 27 -24.46 6.86 -6.23
C LEU A 27 -23.36 7.47 -5.39
N ALA A 28 -22.47 6.62 -4.88
CA ALA A 28 -21.26 7.04 -4.21
C ALA A 28 -20.52 7.92 -5.23
N TRP A 29 -20.64 9.24 -5.05
CA TRP A 29 -19.87 10.20 -5.81
C TRP A 29 -18.42 9.93 -5.40
N ALA A 30 -17.70 9.18 -6.23
CA ALA A 30 -16.26 9.07 -6.11
C ALA A 30 -15.75 10.52 -6.09
N ALA A 31 -15.08 10.89 -5.00
CA ALA A 31 -14.73 12.27 -4.70
C ALA A 31 -13.64 12.75 -5.67
N MET A 32 -14.03 13.16 -6.88
CA MET A 32 -13.21 13.83 -7.88
C MET A 32 -13.46 15.34 -7.82
N ASP A 33 -12.46 16.13 -8.20
CA ASP A 33 -12.70 17.55 -8.52
C ASP A 33 -13.67 17.65 -9.71
N SER A 34 -14.42 18.76 -9.78
CA SER A 34 -15.32 19.01 -10.92
C SER A 34 -14.49 19.10 -12.20
N CYS A 35 -14.87 18.34 -13.23
CA CYS A 35 -14.27 18.42 -14.57
C CYS A 35 -14.83 19.56 -15.44
N TYR A 36 -15.61 20.45 -14.82
CA TYR A 36 -16.19 21.62 -15.45
C TYR A 36 -15.96 22.82 -14.53
N ASP A 37 -15.61 23.96 -15.12
CA ASP A 37 -15.57 25.25 -14.42
C ASP A 37 -16.98 25.78 -14.11
N GLU A 38 -17.06 26.93 -13.45
CA GLU A 38 -18.34 27.55 -13.04
C GLU A 38 -19.19 27.98 -14.25
N GLU A 39 -18.56 28.19 -15.40
CA GLU A 39 -19.19 28.51 -16.68
C GLU A 39 -19.64 27.26 -17.48
N GLY A 40 -19.32 26.06 -16.98
CA GLY A 40 -19.65 24.78 -17.61
C GLY A 40 -18.71 24.37 -18.74
N ALA A 41 -17.58 25.04 -18.90
CA ALA A 41 -16.55 24.64 -19.85
C ALA A 41 -15.68 23.50 -19.27
N PRO A 42 -15.18 22.56 -20.10
CA PRO A 42 -14.33 21.47 -19.63
C PRO A 42 -13.04 21.97 -19.01
N SER A 43 -12.69 21.43 -17.84
CA SER A 43 -11.45 21.73 -17.11
C SER A 43 -10.72 20.44 -16.73
N VAL A 44 -9.42 20.56 -16.42
CA VAL A 44 -8.63 19.42 -15.93
C VAL A 44 -9.11 19.05 -14.54
N CYS A 45 -9.53 17.80 -14.37
CA CYS A 45 -9.89 17.23 -13.08
C CYS A 45 -8.97 16.07 -12.74
N MET A 46 -8.63 15.93 -11.47
CA MET A 46 -7.85 14.81 -10.95
C MET A 46 -8.63 14.16 -9.79
N PRO A 47 -8.49 12.83 -9.61
CA PRO A 47 -8.96 12.19 -8.39
C PRO A 47 -8.25 12.78 -7.16
N ARG A 48 -8.90 12.73 -6.00
CA ARG A 48 -8.26 13.14 -4.75
C ARG A 48 -7.04 12.26 -4.44
N PHE A 49 -6.04 12.90 -3.84
CA PHE A 49 -4.88 12.20 -3.29
C PHE A 49 -5.32 11.29 -2.13
N GLU A 50 -4.96 10.01 -2.19
CA GLU A 50 -5.33 9.01 -1.19
C GLU A 50 -4.20 8.02 -0.91
N ASN A 51 -4.26 7.36 0.26
CA ASN A 51 -3.41 6.20 0.52
C ASN A 51 -4.00 4.98 -0.20
N VAL A 52 -3.51 4.72 -1.41
CA VAL A 52 -3.98 3.61 -2.24
C VAL A 52 -3.66 2.23 -1.67
N ALA A 53 -2.78 2.11 -0.68
CA ALA A 53 -2.45 0.85 -0.02
C ALA A 53 -3.44 0.49 1.11
N PHE A 54 -4.16 1.47 1.66
CA PHE A 54 -5.03 1.27 2.80
C PHE A 54 -6.09 0.19 2.55
N ASN A 55 -6.28 -0.71 3.51
CA ASN A 55 -7.22 -1.83 3.45
C ASN A 55 -7.00 -2.80 2.27
N ARG A 56 -5.81 -2.76 1.63
CA ARG A 56 -5.41 -3.75 0.62
C ARG A 56 -4.51 -4.80 1.24
N THR A 57 -4.77 -6.04 0.88
CA THR A 57 -3.98 -7.18 1.34
C THR A 57 -2.59 -7.16 0.71
N VAL A 58 -1.56 -7.23 1.55
CA VAL A 58 -0.18 -7.47 1.13
C VAL A 58 0.10 -8.97 1.22
N VAL A 59 0.73 -9.52 0.20
CA VAL A 59 1.22 -10.89 0.20
C VAL A 59 2.67 -10.88 0.68
N ALA A 60 2.93 -11.43 1.86
CA ALA A 60 4.27 -11.60 2.41
C ALA A 60 4.79 -13.01 2.11
N SER A 61 6.05 -13.13 1.66
CA SER A 61 6.68 -14.45 1.44
C SER A 61 7.08 -15.15 2.73
N ASN A 62 7.06 -14.45 3.86
CA ASN A 62 7.39 -14.99 5.17
C ASN A 62 6.58 -14.27 6.26
N VAL A 63 6.15 -15.02 7.27
CA VAL A 63 5.41 -14.51 8.44
C VAL A 63 5.83 -15.39 9.62
N CYS A 64 6.04 -14.81 10.79
CA CYS A 64 6.33 -15.57 12.01
C CYS A 64 5.10 -16.35 12.52
N GLY A 65 5.33 -17.32 13.41
CA GLY A 65 4.26 -17.99 14.16
C GLY A 65 3.81 -19.34 13.62
N SER A 66 4.49 -19.90 12.62
CA SER A 66 4.27 -21.26 12.11
C SER A 66 5.58 -21.94 11.66
N PRO A 67 6.26 -22.69 12.54
CA PRO A 67 5.89 -22.96 13.94
C PRO A 67 5.98 -21.70 14.81
N PRO A 68 5.28 -21.66 15.96
CA PRO A 68 5.43 -20.58 16.94
C PRO A 68 6.89 -20.38 17.37
N GLU A 69 7.29 -19.13 17.59
CA GLU A 69 8.67 -18.78 17.91
C GLU A 69 8.81 -17.62 18.90
N ASP A 70 9.90 -17.62 19.65
CA ASP A 70 10.34 -16.46 20.44
C ASP A 70 11.06 -15.46 19.54
N TYR A 71 10.72 -14.18 19.67
CA TYR A 71 11.48 -13.08 19.10
C TYR A 71 11.88 -12.10 20.19
N CYS A 72 13.05 -11.48 20.04
CA CYS A 72 13.55 -10.54 21.04
C CYS A 72 13.90 -9.22 20.37
N MET A 73 13.37 -8.13 20.93
CA MET A 73 13.71 -6.79 20.48
C MET A 73 14.98 -6.34 21.17
N GLN A 74 15.85 -5.69 20.39
CA GLN A 74 17.03 -5.01 20.91
C GLN A 74 16.61 -3.59 21.26
N THR A 75 16.23 -3.34 22.51
CA THR A 75 15.89 -2.01 23.03
C THR A 75 17.00 -1.53 23.97
N GLY A 76 18.03 -0.90 23.43
CA GLY A 76 19.13 -0.36 24.23
C GLY A 76 19.84 -1.42 25.08
N SER A 77 19.79 -1.28 26.41
CA SER A 77 20.49 -2.15 27.37
C SER A 77 19.67 -3.36 27.86
N THR A 78 18.39 -3.45 27.54
CA THR A 78 17.52 -4.56 27.97
C THR A 78 17.00 -5.35 26.78
N ARG A 79 16.97 -6.68 26.93
CA ARG A 79 16.41 -7.61 25.94
C ARG A 79 15.00 -7.98 26.39
N ALA A 80 13.99 -7.51 25.65
CA ALA A 80 12.60 -7.92 25.83
C ALA A 80 12.27 -8.98 24.78
N CYS A 81 11.86 -10.17 25.23
CA CYS A 81 11.45 -11.25 24.36
C CYS A 81 9.94 -11.45 24.44
N HIS A 82 9.34 -11.76 23.30
CA HIS A 82 7.93 -11.98 23.09
C HIS A 82 7.75 -13.23 22.23
N TYR A 83 6.51 -13.70 22.16
CA TYR A 83 6.15 -14.92 21.45
C TYR A 83 5.30 -14.56 20.23
N CYS A 84 5.66 -15.10 19.07
CA CYS A 84 4.86 -15.03 17.86
C CYS A 84 4.19 -16.38 17.61
N ASP A 85 2.87 -16.37 17.50
CA ASP A 85 2.06 -17.56 17.26
C ASP A 85 0.89 -17.22 16.34
N ALA A 86 0.86 -17.82 15.15
CA ALA A 86 -0.16 -17.57 14.15
C ALA A 86 -1.54 -18.12 14.56
N SER A 87 -1.60 -19.04 15.52
CA SER A 87 -2.87 -19.60 16.03
C SER A 87 -3.58 -18.68 17.03
N HIS A 88 -2.87 -17.72 17.61
CA HIS A 88 -3.40 -16.78 18.60
C HIS A 88 -3.45 -15.36 18.00
N PRO A 89 -4.64 -14.79 17.72
CA PRO A 89 -4.76 -13.48 17.06
C PRO A 89 -3.95 -12.35 17.70
N HIS A 90 -3.87 -12.31 19.04
CA HIS A 90 -3.13 -11.29 19.79
C HIS A 90 -1.59 -11.44 19.74
N LEU A 91 -1.09 -12.60 19.33
CA LEU A 91 0.34 -12.89 19.19
C LEU A 91 0.74 -13.06 17.71
N SER A 92 -0.23 -12.94 16.80
CA SER A 92 -0.03 -13.10 15.37
C SER A 92 0.38 -11.77 14.73
N HIS A 93 1.32 -11.84 13.80
CA HIS A 93 1.86 -10.67 13.09
C HIS A 93 1.71 -10.83 11.57
N ASN A 94 0.47 -11.08 11.13
CA ASN A 94 0.14 -11.36 9.75
C ASN A 94 0.29 -10.14 8.81
N ALA A 95 0.42 -10.39 7.51
CA ALA A 95 0.62 -9.34 6.50
C ALA A 95 -0.56 -8.36 6.36
N SER A 96 -1.75 -8.73 6.87
CA SER A 96 -2.91 -7.83 6.94
C SER A 96 -2.67 -6.61 7.85
N LEU A 97 -1.72 -6.69 8.78
CA LEU A 97 -1.35 -5.62 9.72
C LEU A 97 -0.37 -4.59 9.12
N LEU A 98 -0.09 -4.66 7.81
CA LEU A 98 0.75 -3.66 7.14
C LEU A 98 -0.04 -2.42 6.70
N ASN A 99 -1.30 -2.62 6.32
CA ASN A 99 -2.14 -1.62 5.66
C ASN A 99 -3.48 -1.39 6.40
N ASP A 100 -3.55 -1.79 7.67
CA ASP A 100 -4.67 -1.49 8.54
C ASP A 100 -4.64 -0.04 9.04
N PHE A 101 -5.58 0.31 9.91
CA PHE A 101 -5.65 1.65 10.47
C PHE A 101 -4.58 1.84 11.55
N HIS A 102 -3.53 2.59 11.21
CA HIS A 102 -2.41 2.84 12.12
C HIS A 102 -2.82 3.72 13.31
N ARG A 103 -2.63 3.19 14.54
CA ARG A 103 -2.81 3.91 15.81
C ARG A 103 -1.46 4.06 16.51
N ASN A 104 -1.11 5.28 16.92
CA ASN A 104 0.20 5.53 17.54
C ASN A 104 0.34 4.89 18.93
N GLU A 105 -0.74 4.81 19.68
CA GLU A 105 -0.76 4.26 21.04
C GLU A 105 -0.68 2.72 21.04
N GLU A 106 -1.28 2.08 20.05
CA GLU A 106 -1.38 0.63 19.90
C GLU A 106 -0.99 0.26 18.46
N PRO A 107 0.31 0.27 18.12
CA PRO A 107 0.76 -0.05 16.77
C PRO A 107 0.57 -1.54 16.49
N THR A 108 0.06 -1.84 15.31
CA THR A 108 0.06 -3.17 14.70
C THR A 108 1.20 -3.27 13.70
N TRP A 109 1.71 -4.47 13.46
CA TRP A 109 2.76 -4.70 12.48
C TRP A 109 2.76 -6.14 11.98
N TRP A 110 3.23 -6.32 10.75
CA TRP A 110 3.65 -7.61 10.23
C TRP A 110 5.08 -7.93 10.67
N GLN A 111 5.37 -9.22 10.86
CA GLN A 111 6.70 -9.67 11.26
C GLN A 111 7.13 -10.94 10.52
N SER A 112 8.35 -10.93 10.00
CA SER A 112 9.02 -12.12 9.49
C SER A 112 9.51 -13.01 10.63
N GLN A 113 9.85 -14.26 10.32
CA GLN A 113 10.58 -15.11 11.24
C GLN A 113 11.94 -14.49 11.59
N SER A 114 12.47 -14.90 12.74
CA SER A 114 13.76 -14.42 13.23
C SER A 114 14.94 -14.98 12.43
N MET A 115 16.14 -14.41 12.67
CA MET A 115 17.39 -14.93 12.11
C MET A 115 17.66 -16.39 12.49
N TYR A 116 17.08 -16.89 13.60
CA TYR A 116 17.16 -18.30 14.01
C TYR A 116 16.57 -19.23 12.93
N TYR A 117 15.50 -18.81 12.25
CA TYR A 117 14.91 -19.51 11.10
C TYR A 117 15.58 -19.18 9.76
N GLY A 118 16.76 -18.58 9.80
CA GLY A 118 17.58 -18.29 8.62
C GLY A 118 17.07 -17.11 7.78
N ILE A 119 16.20 -16.25 8.31
CA ILE A 119 15.84 -14.98 7.66
C ILE A 119 16.99 -13.99 7.87
N GLN A 120 18.00 -14.10 7.02
CA GLN A 120 19.19 -13.27 6.98
C GLN A 120 19.89 -13.43 5.62
N PHE A 121 20.75 -12.47 5.24
CA PHE A 121 21.44 -12.49 3.95
C PHE A 121 22.14 -13.85 3.66
N PRO A 122 21.90 -14.48 2.50
CA PRO A 122 21.33 -13.93 1.28
C PRO A 122 19.81 -14.13 1.13
N LYS A 123 19.12 -14.66 2.14
CA LYS A 123 17.67 -14.86 2.09
C LYS A 123 16.96 -13.53 2.31
N SER A 124 16.04 -13.20 1.41
CA SER A 124 15.21 -12.00 1.44
C SER A 124 13.74 -12.34 1.67
N VAL A 125 12.97 -11.36 2.11
CA VAL A 125 11.52 -11.43 2.30
C VAL A 125 10.83 -10.46 1.34
N ASN A 126 9.80 -10.93 0.66
CA ASN A 126 9.03 -10.15 -0.30
C ASN A 126 7.71 -9.71 0.32
N LEU A 127 7.40 -8.41 0.23
CA LEU A 127 6.08 -7.85 0.54
C LEU A 127 5.46 -7.31 -0.74
N THR A 128 4.45 -7.98 -1.27
CA THR A 128 3.83 -7.66 -2.57
C THR A 128 2.44 -7.06 -2.37
N LEU A 129 2.22 -5.85 -2.88
CA LEU A 129 0.95 -5.13 -2.83
C LEU A 129 0.35 -5.04 -4.24
N HIS A 130 -0.91 -5.49 -4.37
CA HIS A 130 -1.69 -5.38 -5.60
C HIS A 130 -2.67 -4.20 -5.52
N LEU A 131 -2.58 -3.27 -6.46
CA LEU A 131 -3.45 -2.08 -6.50
C LEU A 131 -4.73 -2.29 -7.32
N GLY A 132 -4.84 -3.37 -8.10
CA GLY A 132 -6.06 -3.72 -8.88
C GLY A 132 -6.44 -2.73 -10.01
N LYS A 133 -5.76 -1.59 -10.12
CA LYS A 133 -5.78 -0.64 -11.22
C LYS A 133 -4.47 0.14 -11.22
N ALA A 134 -4.21 0.89 -12.29
CA ALA A 134 -3.06 1.79 -12.35
C ALA A 134 -3.31 3.04 -11.49
N PHE A 135 -2.27 3.48 -10.80
CA PHE A 135 -2.23 4.73 -10.06
C PHE A 135 -0.96 5.51 -10.39
N GLU A 136 -1.06 6.84 -10.33
CA GLU A 136 0.07 7.75 -10.34
C GLU A 136 0.57 7.92 -8.91
N ILE A 137 1.78 7.41 -8.63
CA ILE A 137 2.28 7.28 -7.26
C ILE A 137 3.25 8.41 -6.97
N THR A 138 2.96 9.22 -5.95
CA THR A 138 3.82 10.33 -5.51
C THR A 138 4.91 9.86 -4.56
N TYR A 139 4.56 9.01 -3.59
CA TYR A 139 5.53 8.47 -2.64
C TYR A 139 5.11 7.09 -2.12
N ILE A 140 6.09 6.35 -1.60
CA ILE A 140 5.92 5.10 -0.87
C ILE A 140 6.56 5.29 0.50
N ARG A 141 5.87 4.91 1.58
CA ARG A 141 6.38 5.06 2.94
C ARG A 141 6.30 3.74 3.67
N LEU A 142 7.41 3.32 4.28
CA LEU A 142 7.51 2.14 5.13
C LEU A 142 7.86 2.58 6.55
N LYS A 143 7.09 2.11 7.52
CA LYS A 143 7.35 2.33 8.95
C LYS A 143 7.70 0.99 9.58
N PHE A 144 8.92 0.89 10.09
CA PHE A 144 9.46 -0.33 10.67
C PHE A 144 9.22 -0.35 12.17
N TYR A 145 8.70 -1.48 12.66
CA TYR A 145 8.56 -1.72 14.09
C TYR A 145 9.91 -2.11 14.72
N ALA A 146 10.74 -2.86 14.00
CA ALA A 146 12.14 -3.13 14.34
C ALA A 146 13.09 -2.10 13.69
N SER A 147 14.39 -2.30 13.85
CA SER A 147 15.40 -1.56 13.09
C SER A 147 15.21 -1.76 11.58
N ARG A 148 15.51 -0.73 10.79
CA ARG A 148 15.48 -0.81 9.33
C ARG A 148 16.49 -1.85 8.82
N PRO A 149 16.22 -2.55 7.71
CA PRO A 149 17.19 -3.43 7.10
C PRO A 149 18.46 -2.67 6.67
N GLU A 150 19.63 -3.31 6.74
CA GLU A 150 20.87 -2.74 6.18
C GLU A 150 20.78 -2.55 4.67
N SER A 151 20.04 -3.43 3.98
CA SER A 151 19.78 -3.37 2.56
C SER A 151 18.35 -3.80 2.25
N PHE A 152 17.63 -3.01 1.45
CA PHE A 152 16.34 -3.40 0.88
C PHE A 152 16.07 -2.67 -0.43
N ALA A 153 15.10 -3.15 -1.20
CA ALA A 153 14.77 -2.59 -2.51
C ALA A 153 13.26 -2.47 -2.69
N ILE A 154 12.84 -1.45 -3.43
CA ILE A 154 11.45 -1.25 -3.84
C ILE A 154 11.38 -1.48 -5.34
N TYR A 155 10.49 -2.37 -5.75
CA TYR A 155 10.16 -2.66 -7.13
C TYR A 155 8.71 -2.31 -7.40
N LYS A 156 8.40 -2.05 -8.67
CA LYS A 156 7.04 -1.81 -9.14
C LYS A 156 6.74 -2.58 -10.42
N ARG A 157 5.46 -2.68 -10.75
CA ARG A 157 4.99 -3.01 -12.11
C ARG A 157 4.11 -1.89 -12.64
N THR A 158 4.23 -1.59 -13.92
CA THR A 158 3.34 -0.66 -14.64
C THR A 158 2.09 -1.34 -15.17
N GLU A 159 2.15 -2.65 -15.37
CA GLU A 159 1.11 -3.53 -15.91
C GLU A 159 1.06 -4.81 -15.08
N GLU A 160 -0.11 -5.44 -14.94
CA GLU A 160 -0.30 -6.60 -14.05
C GLU A 160 0.65 -7.78 -14.38
N ASP A 161 0.80 -8.08 -15.67
CA ASP A 161 1.69 -9.14 -16.18
C ASP A 161 3.09 -8.63 -16.61
N GLY A 162 3.37 -7.36 -16.33
CA GLY A 162 4.64 -6.73 -16.69
C GLY A 162 5.83 -7.22 -15.84
N PRO A 163 7.07 -6.93 -16.28
CA PRO A 163 8.25 -7.21 -15.47
C PRO A 163 8.29 -6.35 -14.21
N TRP A 164 8.91 -6.86 -13.15
CA TRP A 164 9.27 -6.04 -11.99
C TRP A 164 10.38 -5.07 -12.38
N LEU A 165 10.11 -3.78 -12.24
CA LEU A 165 11.06 -2.71 -12.50
C LEU A 165 11.58 -2.18 -11.17
N PRO A 166 12.91 -1.98 -11.03
CA PRO A 166 13.46 -1.40 -9.81
C PRO A 166 13.03 0.06 -9.71
N TYR A 167 12.62 0.46 -8.51
CA TYR A 167 12.17 1.82 -8.25
C TYR A 167 13.19 2.59 -7.39
N GLN A 168 13.66 1.97 -6.31
CA GLN A 168 14.64 2.54 -5.40
C GLN A 168 15.40 1.44 -4.65
N TYR A 169 16.68 1.69 -4.40
CA TYR A 169 17.52 0.86 -3.54
C TYR A 169 17.94 1.62 -2.29
N TYR A 170 18.02 0.91 -1.17
CA TYR A 170 18.58 1.40 0.08
C TYR A 170 19.62 0.38 0.54
N SER A 171 20.86 0.81 0.76
CA SER A 171 21.93 -0.07 1.25
C SER A 171 23.11 0.73 1.79
N ALA A 172 23.65 0.34 2.95
CA ALA A 172 24.94 0.88 3.42
C ALA A 172 26.10 0.42 2.53
N SER A 173 25.87 -0.61 1.70
CA SER A 173 26.83 -1.25 0.82
C SER A 173 26.36 -1.29 -0.64
N CYS A 174 25.68 -0.22 -1.12
CA CYS A 174 25.09 -0.09 -2.47
C CYS A 174 25.92 -0.70 -3.61
N LYS A 175 27.24 -0.43 -3.64
CA LYS A 175 28.12 -0.91 -4.72
C LYS A 175 28.28 -2.43 -4.70
N LYS A 176 28.39 -3.02 -3.51
CA LYS A 176 28.58 -4.46 -3.31
C LYS A 176 27.26 -5.20 -3.47
N THR A 177 26.17 -4.66 -2.96
CA THR A 177 24.86 -5.33 -2.90
C THR A 177 24.07 -5.19 -4.20
N TYR A 178 24.04 -3.99 -4.80
CA TYR A 178 23.23 -3.69 -5.98
C TYR A 178 24.04 -3.21 -7.19
N GLY A 179 25.37 -3.10 -7.08
CA GLY A 179 26.21 -2.58 -8.17
C GLY A 179 26.01 -1.07 -8.44
N LYS A 180 25.34 -0.36 -7.54
CA LYS A 180 24.97 1.06 -7.70
C LYS A 180 25.87 1.97 -6.87
N ASP A 181 26.04 3.21 -7.32
CA ASP A 181 26.76 4.23 -6.56
C ASP A 181 25.81 4.87 -5.52
N ALA A 182 26.23 4.89 -4.25
CA ALA A 182 25.39 5.36 -3.12
C ALA A 182 25.05 6.86 -3.17
N LYS A 183 25.82 7.64 -3.91
CA LYS A 183 25.60 9.08 -4.15
C LYS A 183 25.30 9.36 -5.62
N GLY A 184 24.79 8.36 -6.32
CA GLY A 184 24.34 8.50 -7.70
C GLY A 184 23.21 9.54 -7.78
N TYR A 185 23.24 10.34 -8.83
CA TYR A 185 22.19 11.32 -9.12
C TYR A 185 21.93 11.31 -10.62
N ILE A 186 20.74 11.77 -11.01
CA ILE A 186 20.30 11.76 -12.41
C ILE A 186 20.60 13.14 -12.99
N ARG A 187 21.37 13.18 -14.08
CA ARG A 187 21.68 14.43 -14.78
C ARG A 187 20.58 14.74 -15.80
N PRO A 188 20.38 16.02 -16.14
CA PRO A 188 19.53 16.37 -17.28
C PRO A 188 20.00 15.64 -18.54
N GLY A 189 19.09 14.89 -19.17
CA GLY A 189 19.37 14.06 -20.36
C GLY A 189 19.63 12.58 -20.09
N ASP A 190 19.83 12.16 -18.83
CA ASP A 190 19.89 10.74 -18.46
C ASP A 190 18.49 10.11 -18.47
N ASP A 191 18.42 8.77 -18.43
CA ASP A 191 17.13 8.07 -18.26
C ASP A 191 16.58 8.30 -16.85
N GLU A 192 15.59 9.21 -16.76
CA GLU A 192 14.90 9.56 -15.52
C GLU A 192 14.01 8.44 -14.96
N ARG A 193 14.02 7.23 -15.51
CA ARG A 193 13.43 6.03 -14.88
C ARG A 193 14.44 5.21 -14.08
N THR A 194 15.72 5.57 -14.15
CA THR A 194 16.80 4.82 -13.49
C THR A 194 16.62 4.80 -11.97
N ALA A 195 16.61 3.62 -11.38
CA ALA A 195 16.63 3.46 -9.92
C ALA A 195 18.00 3.81 -9.34
N LEU A 196 17.99 4.65 -8.30
CA LEU A 196 19.17 5.07 -7.54
C LEU A 196 19.34 4.20 -6.29
N CYS A 197 20.50 4.33 -5.64
CA CYS A 197 20.77 3.70 -4.34
C CYS A 197 21.28 4.75 -3.37
N THR A 198 20.82 4.72 -2.11
CA THR A 198 21.27 5.60 -1.03
C THR A 198 21.49 4.82 0.27
N ASP A 199 22.43 5.27 1.09
CA ASP A 199 22.76 4.71 2.40
C ASP A 199 22.03 5.40 3.57
N GLU A 200 21.34 6.53 3.32
CA GLU A 200 20.73 7.40 4.34
C GLU A 200 19.78 6.67 5.33
N PHE A 201 19.06 5.65 4.84
CA PHE A 201 18.10 4.89 5.65
C PHE A 201 18.57 3.49 6.02
N SER A 202 19.87 3.22 5.87
CA SER A 202 20.47 1.89 6.05
C SER A 202 21.17 1.71 7.40
N ASP A 203 21.22 2.75 8.22
CA ASP A 203 21.69 2.64 9.61
C ASP A 203 20.63 1.98 10.51
N ILE A 204 21.11 1.22 11.50
CA ILE A 204 20.30 0.47 12.46
C ILE A 204 19.44 1.37 13.36
N SER A 205 19.83 2.64 13.52
CA SER A 205 19.07 3.62 14.31
C SER A 205 17.93 4.23 13.50
N PRO A 206 16.72 4.42 14.06
CA PRO A 206 16.30 3.98 15.38
C PRO A 206 15.98 2.48 15.42
N LEU A 207 16.13 1.86 16.59
CA LEU A 207 15.85 0.43 16.81
C LEU A 207 14.34 0.10 16.70
N THR A 208 13.47 1.11 16.74
CA THR A 208 12.03 1.00 16.51
C THR A 208 11.50 2.29 15.90
N GLY A 209 10.42 2.21 15.12
CA GLY A 209 9.76 3.37 14.53
C GLY A 209 10.53 4.01 13.38
N GLY A 210 11.52 3.31 12.82
CA GLY A 210 12.25 3.78 11.63
C GLY A 210 11.29 4.05 10.48
N ASN A 211 11.38 5.23 9.88
CA ASN A 211 10.48 5.67 8.82
C ASN A 211 11.29 5.93 7.57
N VAL A 212 10.94 5.25 6.47
CA VAL A 212 11.58 5.46 5.17
C VAL A 212 10.51 5.93 4.20
N ALA A 213 10.74 7.08 3.58
CA ALA A 213 9.91 7.62 2.53
C ALA A 213 10.70 7.66 1.23
N PHE A 214 10.11 7.11 0.18
CA PHE A 214 10.60 7.19 -1.18
C PHE A 214 9.67 8.12 -1.96
N SER A 215 10.19 9.22 -2.50
CA SER A 215 9.47 10.12 -3.39
C SER A 215 9.83 9.84 -4.85
N THR A 216 8.83 9.66 -5.71
CA THR A 216 9.05 9.17 -7.08
C THR A 216 9.70 10.20 -8.00
N LEU A 217 9.48 11.49 -7.70
CA LEU A 217 10.00 12.63 -8.45
C LEU A 217 11.27 13.26 -7.83
N GLU A 218 11.68 12.82 -6.64
CA GLU A 218 12.85 13.38 -5.96
C GLU A 218 14.14 13.11 -6.74
N GLY A 219 14.95 14.16 -6.93
CA GLY A 219 16.21 14.08 -7.67
C GLY A 219 16.04 13.88 -9.18
N ARG A 220 14.83 14.00 -9.73
CA ARG A 220 14.54 13.87 -11.17
C ARG A 220 14.46 15.27 -11.82
N PRO A 221 15.34 15.61 -12.77
CA PRO A 221 15.35 16.95 -13.40
C PRO A 221 14.02 17.35 -14.03
N GLY A 222 13.30 16.41 -14.64
CA GLY A 222 12.01 16.65 -15.27
C GLY A 222 10.87 16.93 -14.29
N ALA A 223 11.06 16.79 -12.97
CA ALA A 223 10.02 17.02 -11.97
C ALA A 223 9.48 18.46 -11.99
N TYR A 224 10.32 19.45 -12.32
CA TYR A 224 9.91 20.86 -12.43
C TYR A 224 8.99 21.13 -13.63
N ASN A 225 8.98 20.22 -14.62
CA ASN A 225 8.18 20.32 -15.83
C ASN A 225 7.47 18.97 -16.10
N PHE A 226 6.86 18.42 -15.06
CA PHE A 226 6.27 17.09 -15.06
C PHE A 226 5.18 16.93 -16.14
N ASP A 227 4.35 17.96 -16.35
CA ASP A 227 3.25 17.94 -17.33
C ASP A 227 3.73 17.72 -18.77
N GLN A 228 4.98 18.09 -19.07
CA GLN A 228 5.60 17.90 -20.39
C GLN A 228 6.48 16.65 -20.47
N SER A 229 6.73 15.97 -19.34
CA SER A 229 7.61 14.82 -19.25
C SER A 229 6.84 13.49 -19.29
N ILE A 230 6.56 13.01 -20.49
CA ILE A 230 5.92 11.69 -20.70
C ILE A 230 6.69 10.57 -20.01
N LEU A 231 8.03 10.64 -19.99
CA LEU A 231 8.87 9.64 -19.34
C LEU A 231 8.60 9.57 -17.83
N LEU A 232 8.49 10.71 -17.15
CA LEU A 232 8.19 10.74 -15.72
C LEU A 232 6.75 10.35 -15.43
N GLN A 233 5.79 10.81 -16.24
CA GLN A 233 4.40 10.39 -16.14
C GLN A 233 4.30 8.86 -16.17
N VAL A 234 4.88 8.20 -17.17
CA VAL A 234 4.93 6.73 -17.23
C VAL A 234 5.73 6.12 -16.06
N SER A 235 6.77 6.80 -15.58
CA SER A 235 7.57 6.36 -14.44
C SER A 235 6.81 6.35 -13.11
N ILE A 236 5.78 7.19 -12.93
CA ILE A 236 4.98 7.18 -11.69
C ILE A 236 3.79 6.22 -11.74
N HIS A 237 3.39 5.78 -12.93
CA HIS A 237 2.33 4.79 -13.10
C HIS A 237 2.73 3.43 -12.51
N SER A 238 1.88 2.89 -11.64
CA SER A 238 2.10 1.59 -10.99
C SER A 238 0.78 0.84 -10.79
N THR A 239 0.81 -0.48 -10.98
CA THR A 239 -0.30 -1.42 -10.67
C THR A 239 0.03 -2.32 -9.49
N MET A 240 1.31 -2.54 -9.22
CA MET A 240 1.81 -3.38 -8.14
C MET A 240 3.12 -2.86 -7.56
N PHE A 241 3.34 -3.16 -6.29
CA PHE A 241 4.60 -2.89 -5.58
C PHE A 241 5.14 -4.15 -4.93
N ASN A 242 6.47 -4.23 -4.85
CA ASN A 242 7.17 -5.25 -4.09
C ASN A 242 8.29 -4.60 -3.29
N ALA A 243 8.28 -4.77 -1.98
CA ALA A 243 9.42 -4.45 -1.13
C ALA A 243 10.20 -5.76 -0.86
N LEU A 244 11.47 -5.77 -1.24
CA LEU A 244 12.40 -6.87 -1.03
C LEU A 244 13.28 -6.51 0.17
N LEU A 245 12.96 -7.09 1.33
CA LEU A 245 13.62 -6.87 2.63
C LEU A 245 14.65 -7.96 2.94
#